data_AF-A0A2W6CJA2-F1
#
_entry.id   AF-A0A2W6CJA2-F1
#
_cell.length_a   1.000
_cell.length_b   1.000
_cell.length_c   1.000
_cell.angle_alpha   90.00
_cell.angle_beta   90.00
_cell.angle_gamma   90.00
#
_symmetry.space_group_name_H-M   'P 1'
#
loop_
_entity.id
_entity.type
_entity.pdbx_description
1 polymer ?
#
loop_
_entity_poly.entity_id
_entity_poly.type
_entity_poly.pdbx_seq_one_letter_code
_entity_poly.pdbx_strand_id
1 'polypeptide(L)'
;MLRPLNSNVHQFPQRPVTRYLDASGNEYLAMFGQPVMVFQSDASGLTSVLSRAKTRDVKPSIFTSGLFATGNDADNRLVVSQLRYEDLNLAGLAFSADRRTADKVLKGVSLHR
;
A
#
# COMPACT_ATOMS: atom_id res chain seq x y z
N MET A 1 1.70 -29.24 15.30
CA MET A 1 0.46 -28.65 14.78
C MET A 1 0.78 -27.21 14.36
N LEU A 2 1.02 -26.97 13.07
CA LEU A 2 1.50 -25.68 12.56
C LEU A 2 0.32 -24.70 12.47
N ARG A 3 0.42 -23.57 13.15
CA ARG A 3 -0.45 -22.40 12.93
C ARG A 3 -0.26 -21.91 11.49
N PRO A 4 -1.32 -21.65 10.71
CA PRO A 4 -1.14 -20.97 9.44
C PRO A 4 -0.63 -19.55 9.73
N LEU A 5 0.46 -19.19 9.06
CA LEU A 5 0.92 -17.81 8.93
C LEU A 5 -0.20 -17.04 8.22
N ASN A 6 -1.05 -16.35 8.99
CA ASN A 6 -1.85 -15.26 8.47
C ASN A 6 -0.86 -14.16 8.06
N SER A 7 -0.33 -14.29 6.85
CA SER A 7 0.43 -13.27 6.13
C SER A 7 -0.35 -11.97 6.21
N ASN A 8 0.24 -10.98 6.88
CA ASN A 8 -0.26 -9.64 7.15
C ASN A 8 -1.24 -9.13 6.10
N VAL A 9 -2.53 -9.39 6.30
CA VAL A 9 -3.60 -8.74 5.56
C VAL A 9 -3.58 -7.30 6.06
N HIS A 10 -3.03 -6.40 5.26
CA HIS A 10 -3.01 -4.97 5.51
C HIS A 10 -4.37 -4.51 6.04
N GLN A 11 -4.37 -3.61 7.03
CA GLN A 11 -5.55 -3.09 7.73
C GLN A 11 -6.55 -2.44 6.76
N PHE A 12 -7.33 -3.26 6.08
CA PHE A 12 -8.57 -2.90 5.43
C PHE A 12 -9.70 -3.34 6.37
N PRO A 13 -10.74 -2.52 6.60
CA PRO A 13 -11.90 -2.99 7.33
C PRO A 13 -12.47 -4.21 6.59
N GLN A 14 -12.40 -5.37 7.25
CA GLN A 14 -12.81 -6.67 6.72
C GLN A 14 -14.33 -6.68 6.51
N ARG A 15 -14.80 -6.26 5.34
CA ARG A 15 -16.13 -6.63 4.87
C ARG A 15 -16.08 -8.09 4.42
N PRO A 16 -17.16 -8.87 4.58
CA PRO A 16 -17.24 -10.22 4.03
C PRO A 16 -16.99 -10.14 2.52
N VAL A 17 -15.90 -10.75 2.07
CA VAL A 17 -15.50 -10.77 0.67
C VAL A 17 -15.92 -12.12 0.08
N THR A 18 -17.12 -12.15 -0.49
CA THR A 18 -17.59 -13.32 -1.24
C THR A 18 -16.86 -13.38 -2.57
N ARG A 19 -16.39 -14.58 -2.94
CA ARG A 19 -15.82 -14.84 -4.27
C ARG A 19 -16.86 -14.52 -5.35
N TYR A 20 -16.40 -14.05 -6.49
CA TYR A 20 -17.27 -13.93 -7.66
C TYR A 20 -17.38 -15.30 -8.33
N LEU A 21 -18.56 -15.57 -8.87
CA LEU A 21 -18.84 -16.71 -9.74
C LEU A 21 -19.29 -16.16 -11.09
N ASP A 22 -18.74 -16.67 -12.19
CA ASP A 22 -19.36 -16.46 -13.49
C ASP A 22 -20.52 -17.43 -13.71
N ALA A 23 -21.26 -17.25 -14.81
CA ALA A 23 -22.39 -18.09 -15.16
C ALA A 23 -22.00 -19.55 -15.51
N SER A 24 -20.70 -19.83 -15.69
CA SER A 24 -20.17 -21.17 -15.95
C SER A 24 -19.66 -21.86 -14.69
N GLY A 25 -19.69 -21.19 -13.53
CA GLY A 25 -19.22 -21.71 -12.25
C GLY A 25 -17.73 -21.50 -11.99
N ASN A 26 -17.02 -20.68 -12.77
CA ASN A 26 -15.63 -20.33 -12.47
C ASN A 26 -15.58 -19.36 -11.28
N GLU A 27 -14.66 -19.62 -10.35
CA GLU A 27 -14.43 -18.77 -9.17
C GLU A 27 -13.35 -17.72 -9.43
N TYR A 28 -13.60 -16.50 -8.94
CA TYR A 28 -12.64 -15.40 -8.94
C TYR A 28 -12.43 -14.85 -7.53
N LEU A 29 -11.28 -14.22 -7.31
CA LEU A 29 -11.00 -13.51 -6.06
C LEU A 29 -12.04 -12.41 -5.84
N ALA A 30 -12.39 -12.19 -4.58
CA ALA A 30 -13.23 -11.08 -4.21
C ALA A 30 -12.54 -9.74 -4.49
N MET A 31 -13.33 -8.73 -4.86
CA MET A 31 -12.85 -7.38 -5.14
C MET A 31 -12.76 -6.55 -3.86
N PHE A 32 -11.95 -5.49 -3.91
CA PHE A 32 -11.96 -4.47 -2.87
C PHE A 32 -13.35 -3.84 -2.77
N GLY A 33 -13.91 -3.77 -1.55
CA GLY A 33 -15.20 -3.12 -1.29
C GLY A 33 -15.16 -1.59 -1.30
N GLN A 34 -14.03 -1.00 -1.71
CA GLN A 34 -13.78 0.44 -1.82
C GLN A 34 -13.01 0.71 -3.11
N PRO A 35 -13.29 1.82 -3.83
CA PRO A 35 -12.52 2.21 -5.01
C PRO A 35 -11.04 2.42 -4.68
N VAL A 36 -10.17 1.93 -5.55
CA VAL A 36 -8.72 2.20 -5.50
C VAL A 36 -8.41 3.28 -6.52
N MET A 37 -7.80 4.38 -6.07
CA MET A 37 -7.34 5.46 -6.96
C MET A 37 -5.82 5.40 -7.06
N VAL A 38 -5.28 5.46 -8.28
CA VAL A 38 -3.84 5.40 -8.54
C VAL A 38 -3.34 6.79 -8.91
N PHE A 39 -2.32 7.26 -8.19
CA PHE A 39 -1.67 8.55 -8.40
C PHE A 39 -0.23 8.34 -8.81
N GLN A 40 0.34 9.33 -9.50
CA GLN A 40 1.74 9.34 -9.93
C GLN A 40 2.45 10.62 -9.47
N SER A 41 3.75 10.49 -9.20
CA SER A 41 4.65 11.59 -8.89
C SER A 41 6.11 11.15 -9.08
N ASP A 42 7.03 12.11 -9.02
CA ASP A 42 8.45 11.82 -8.90
C ASP A 42 8.84 11.47 -7.46
N ALA A 43 10.12 11.16 -7.23
CA ALA A 43 10.63 10.80 -5.90
C ALA A 43 10.37 11.89 -4.85
N SER A 44 10.49 13.18 -5.21
CA SER A 44 10.27 14.29 -4.27
C SER A 44 8.80 14.39 -3.84
N GLY A 45 7.89 14.11 -4.77
CA GLY A 45 6.46 14.05 -4.51
C GLY A 45 6.10 12.86 -3.62
N LEU A 46 6.68 11.68 -3.85
CA LEU A 46 6.48 10.52 -2.95
C LEU A 46 6.95 10.81 -1.53
N THR A 47 8.12 11.43 -1.35
CA THR A 47 8.63 11.86 -0.03
C THR A 47 7.68 12.87 0.63
N SER A 48 7.15 13.82 -0.14
CA SER A 48 6.16 14.78 0.35
C SER A 48 4.86 14.11 0.80
N VAL A 49 4.37 13.11 0.05
CA VAL A 49 3.19 12.33 0.41
C VAL A 49 3.43 11.53 1.70
N LEU A 50 4.57 10.84 1.82
CA LEU A 50 4.95 10.11 3.03
C LEU A 50 5.02 11.03 4.26
N SER A 51 5.62 12.21 4.12
CA SER A 51 5.69 13.22 5.20
C SER A 51 4.30 13.71 5.62
N ARG A 52 3.41 13.98 4.66
CA ARG A 52 2.03 14.39 4.95
C ARG A 52 1.20 13.28 5.59
N ALA A 53 1.40 12.02 5.20
CA ALA A 53 0.78 10.87 5.82
C ALA A 53 1.22 10.75 7.29
N LYS A 54 2.53 10.79 7.55
CA LYS A 54 3.11 10.73 8.91
C LYS A 54 2.56 11.83 9.81
N THR A 55 2.54 13.08 9.34
CA THR A 55 2.02 14.23 10.13
C THR A 55 0.52 14.17 10.42
N ARG A 56 -0.22 13.27 9.76
CA ARG A 56 -1.67 13.05 9.94
C ARG A 56 -1.98 11.70 10.58
N ASP A 57 -0.98 11.01 11.13
CA ASP A 57 -1.10 9.67 11.72
C ASP A 57 -1.65 8.60 10.76
N VAL A 58 -1.41 8.78 9.45
CA VAL A 58 -1.70 7.77 8.44
C VAL A 58 -0.47 6.89 8.28
N LYS A 59 -0.63 5.57 8.41
CA LYS A 59 0.43 4.57 8.24
C LYS A 59 0.37 3.96 6.84
N PRO A 60 1.17 4.44 5.87
CA PRO A 60 1.21 3.86 4.55
C PRO A 60 1.98 2.52 4.53
N SER A 61 1.58 1.61 3.65
CA SER A 61 2.49 0.60 3.11
C SER A 61 3.49 1.30 2.18
N ILE A 62 4.77 0.98 2.30
CA ILE A 62 5.84 1.59 1.49
C ILE A 62 6.51 0.56 0.59
N PHE A 63 6.98 1.02 -0.57
CA PHE A 63 7.77 0.23 -1.49
C PHE A 63 9.03 1.04 -1.84
N THR A 64 10.18 0.66 -1.30
CA THR A 64 11.46 1.32 -1.61
C THR A 64 12.13 0.64 -2.81
N SER A 65 13.00 1.34 -3.52
CA SER A 65 13.69 0.78 -4.70
C SER A 65 14.55 -0.45 -4.37
N GLY A 66 15.02 -0.58 -3.12
CA GLY A 66 15.79 -1.76 -2.68
C GLY A 66 15.00 -3.07 -2.74
N LEU A 67 13.66 -3.02 -2.68
CA LEU A 67 12.80 -4.20 -2.74
C LEU A 67 12.77 -4.83 -4.15
N PHE A 68 13.27 -4.16 -5.18
CA PHE A 68 13.41 -4.78 -6.50
C PHE A 68 14.52 -5.83 -6.56
N ALA A 69 15.47 -5.80 -5.61
CA ALA A 69 16.60 -6.72 -5.55
C ALA A 69 16.34 -7.96 -4.69
N THR A 70 15.15 -8.08 -4.11
CA THR A 70 14.75 -9.14 -3.18
C THR A 70 13.63 -10.00 -3.78
N GLY A 71 13.51 -11.24 -3.31
CA GLY A 71 12.52 -12.20 -3.83
C GLY A 71 11.42 -12.60 -2.85
N ASN A 72 11.49 -12.14 -1.60
CA ASN A 72 10.53 -12.50 -0.56
C ASN A 72 10.36 -11.38 0.47
N ASP A 73 9.26 -11.46 1.21
CA ASP A 73 8.83 -10.45 2.18
C ASP A 73 9.72 -10.36 3.44
N ALA A 74 10.42 -11.44 3.81
CA ALA A 74 11.38 -11.39 4.93
C ALA A 74 12.60 -10.52 4.57
N ASP A 75 13.16 -10.72 3.38
CA ASP A 75 14.28 -9.92 2.87
C ASP A 75 13.85 -8.47 2.62
N ASN A 76 12.63 -8.25 2.11
CA ASN A 76 12.06 -6.89 1.96
C ASN A 76 12.09 -6.14 3.30
N ARG A 77 11.63 -6.78 4.38
CA ARG A 77 11.62 -6.17 5.71
C ARG A 77 13.02 -5.92 6.24
N LEU A 78 13.96 -6.83 6.03
CA LEU A 78 15.35 -6.64 6.44
C LEU A 78 15.96 -5.43 5.73
N VAL A 79 15.80 -5.31 4.41
CA VAL A 79 16.26 -4.14 3.63
C VAL A 79 15.65 -2.85 4.17
N VAL A 80 14.34 -2.80 4.39
CA VAL A 80 13.67 -1.58 4.92
C VAL A 80 14.15 -1.25 6.33
N SER A 81 14.36 -2.26 7.19
CA SER A 81 14.77 -2.05 8.59
C SER A 81 16.16 -1.40 8.75
N GLN A 82 16.98 -1.46 7.71
CA GLN A 82 18.32 -0.87 7.69
C GLN A 82 18.33 0.60 7.24
N LEU A 83 17.20 1.13 6.76
CA LEU A 83 17.10 2.48 6.23
C LEU A 83 16.58 3.44 7.31
N ARG A 84 17.16 4.65 7.36
CA ARG A 84 16.56 5.76 8.09
C ARG A 84 15.40 6.34 7.28
N TYR A 85 14.53 7.11 7.94
CA TYR A 85 13.35 7.71 7.29
C TYR A 85 13.74 8.59 6.10
N GLU A 86 14.79 9.39 6.26
CA GLU A 86 15.39 10.26 5.25
C GLU A 86 16.05 9.51 4.08
N ASP A 87 16.41 8.25 4.29
CA ASP A 87 17.10 7.39 3.30
C ASP A 87 16.11 6.50 2.52
N LEU A 88 14.81 6.62 2.80
CA LEU A 88 13.77 5.88 2.08
C LEU A 88 13.67 6.36 0.63
N ASN A 89 14.42 5.71 -0.27
CA ASN A 89 14.26 5.88 -1.71
C ASN A 89 12.97 5.18 -2.18
N LEU A 90 11.85 5.91 -2.18
CA LEU A 90 10.52 5.38 -2.48
C LEU A 90 10.32 5.18 -3.99
N ALA A 91 9.88 3.97 -4.38
CA ALA A 91 9.29 3.71 -5.68
C ALA A 91 7.75 3.79 -5.65
N GLY A 92 7.14 3.66 -4.46
CA GLY A 92 5.70 3.83 -4.28
C GLY A 92 5.27 3.75 -2.82
N LEU A 93 4.03 4.14 -2.56
CA LEU A 93 3.36 3.97 -1.27
C LEU A 93 1.85 3.85 -1.46
N ALA A 94 1.17 3.15 -0.54
CA ALA A 94 -0.28 3.00 -0.53
C ALA A 94 -0.82 3.23 0.88
N PHE A 95 -2.00 3.83 1.01
CA PHE A 95 -2.64 4.04 2.31
C PHE A 95 -4.16 4.04 2.17
N SER A 96 -4.86 3.86 3.29
CA SER A 96 -6.30 4.06 3.41
C SER A 96 -6.58 5.09 4.49
N ALA A 97 -7.46 6.04 4.19
CA ALA A 97 -7.90 7.09 5.09
C ALA A 97 -9.29 7.59 4.66
N ASP A 98 -9.95 8.38 5.52
CA ASP A 98 -11.13 9.11 5.08
C ASP A 98 -10.77 10.08 3.94
N ARG A 99 -11.76 10.43 3.10
CA ARG A 99 -11.56 11.25 1.91
C ARG A 99 -10.82 12.55 2.22
N ARG A 100 -11.19 13.25 3.29
CA ARG A 100 -10.63 14.57 3.62
C ARG A 100 -9.17 14.46 4.00
N THR A 101 -8.80 13.42 4.73
CA THR A 101 -7.40 13.13 5.08
C THR A 101 -6.61 12.72 3.83
N ALA A 102 -7.18 11.84 3.00
CA ALA A 102 -6.55 11.40 1.76
C ALA A 102 -6.23 12.56 0.80
N ASP A 103 -7.18 13.47 0.58
CA ASP A 103 -7.00 14.64 -0.29
C ASP A 103 -5.86 15.54 0.20
N LYS A 104 -5.71 15.69 1.53
CA LYS A 104 -4.61 16.46 2.12
C LYS A 104 -3.26 15.76 1.99
N VAL A 105 -3.23 14.43 2.10
CA VAL A 105 -2.00 13.63 1.94
C VAL A 105 -1.52 13.68 0.48
N LEU A 106 -2.45 13.54 -0.47
CA LEU A 106 -2.20 13.52 -1.92
C LEU A 106 -2.06 14.91 -2.56
N LYS A 107 -1.99 15.98 -1.76
CA LYS A 107 -1.88 17.34 -2.30
C LYS A 107 -0.66 17.48 -3.24
N GLY A 108 -0.89 17.90 -4.48
CA GLY A 108 0.18 18.16 -5.45
C GLY A 108 0.67 16.92 -6.21
N VAL A 109 0.07 15.74 -6.02
CA VAL A 109 0.26 14.60 -6.93
C VAL A 109 -0.93 14.49 -7.89
N SER A 110 -0.70 13.91 -9.06
CA SER A 110 -1.73 13.79 -10.10
C SER A 110 -2.27 12.37 -10.16
N LEU A 111 -3.55 12.23 -10.51
CA LEU A 111 -4.10 10.91 -10.87
C LEU A 111 -3.28 10.34 -12.03
N HIS A 112 -2.94 9.05 -11.96
CA HIS A 112 -2.24 8.35 -13.02
C HIS A 112 -3.09 8.32 -14.30
N ARG A 113 -2.44 8.40 -15.45
CA ARG A 113 -3.08 8.43 -16.77
C ARG A 113 -2.60 7.25 -17.59
#